data_AF-A0A4Y8R6V9-F1
#
_entry.id   AF-A0A4Y8R6V9-F1
#
_cell.length_a   1.000
_cell.length_b   1.000
_cell.length_c   1.000
_cell.angle_alpha   90.00
_cell.angle_beta   90.00
_cell.angle_gamma   90.00
#
_symmetry.space_group_name_H-M   'P 1'
#
loop_
_entity.id
_entity.type
_entity.pdbx_description
1 polymer ?
#
loop_
_entity_poly.entity_id
_entity_poly.type
_entity_poly.pdbx_seq_one_letter_code
_entity_poly.pdbx_strand_id
1 'polypeptide(L)'
;MTDGQSGVRSGELVHVPISALLLDPHNPRLPASRQGGAQSDLAIDLELGFDAFAVAQSIADNGFFAAEPLIAIRDDEPGRYIVVEGNRRLTALLGLTHPEIREQFIEPIRWEAVASKAAMSPDVAVPIVVHQSREATHVEVSRAHVVGKLQWRPYMQARFIAARVAEGRTIKEVADLIGITKSKAADLYRDQAIVSQAASVGLNTGNVEGAFSLLTVAMGNTKLRDHIGAPLGSRLEPGDEPVPAGKINELKEVISWVFGDEDAEPVITDSRQMSALGNVVSSEVGLSALRSGKSLEEAKQQVQSAGMDPRERLIRRITAATNALGAASDDLAEYAADKQVVGLLSDLESLVESMRNVVDQAAIEAQES
;
A
#
# COMPACT_ATOMS: atom_id res chain seq x y z
N MET A 1 -32.03 36.66 14.31
CA MET A 1 -32.22 35.66 15.38
C MET A 1 -31.63 34.38 14.85
N THR A 2 -30.40 34.10 15.25
CA THR A 2 -29.67 32.87 14.93
C THR A 2 -30.14 31.80 15.90
N ASP A 3 -30.92 30.84 15.40
CA ASP A 3 -31.20 29.61 16.13
C ASP A 3 -29.88 28.83 16.26
N GLY A 4 -29.26 28.94 17.43
CA GLY A 4 -28.35 27.91 17.91
C GLY A 4 -29.18 26.82 18.56
N GLN A 5 -29.03 25.58 18.10
CA GLN A 5 -29.41 24.32 18.76
C GLN A 5 -29.00 23.18 17.80
N SER A 6 -28.34 22.08 18.17
CA SER A 6 -27.95 21.53 19.46
C SER A 6 -26.79 20.55 19.23
N GLY A 7 -25.95 20.27 20.23
CA GLY A 7 -24.97 19.17 20.21
C GLY A 7 -25.62 17.77 20.28
N VAL A 8 -26.78 17.59 19.66
CA VAL A 8 -27.58 16.36 19.64
C VAL A 8 -27.43 15.71 18.27
N ARG A 9 -27.11 14.42 18.30
CA ARG A 9 -26.79 13.58 17.14
C ARG A 9 -27.99 13.49 16.19
N SER A 10 -27.72 13.47 14.89
CA SER A 10 -28.73 13.36 13.82
C SER A 10 -29.27 11.95 13.58
N GLY A 11 -28.68 10.94 14.24
CA GLY A 11 -29.04 9.54 14.05
C GLY A 11 -30.07 9.04 15.08
N GLU A 12 -31.04 8.27 14.63
CA GLU A 12 -32.04 7.59 15.47
C GLU A 12 -31.56 6.18 15.82
N LEU A 13 -31.44 5.86 17.11
CA LEU A 13 -31.11 4.50 17.56
C LEU A 13 -32.37 3.63 17.49
N VAL A 14 -32.35 2.61 16.63
CA VAL A 14 -33.45 1.64 16.45
C VAL A 14 -32.90 0.22 16.48
N HIS A 15 -33.76 -0.75 16.79
CA HIS A 15 -33.43 -2.17 16.69
C HIS A 15 -34.10 -2.74 15.45
N VAL A 16 -33.31 -3.36 14.58
CA VAL A 16 -33.78 -3.84 13.27
C VAL A 16 -33.33 -5.29 13.07
N PRO A 17 -34.20 -6.19 12.55
CA PRO A 17 -33.82 -7.55 12.19
C PRO A 17 -32.60 -7.58 11.28
N ILE A 18 -31.69 -8.55 11.47
CA ILE A 18 -30.52 -8.72 10.60
C ILE A 18 -30.94 -8.90 9.14
N SER A 19 -32.06 -9.58 8.88
CA SER A 19 -32.64 -9.77 7.54
C SER A 19 -33.03 -8.48 6.81
N ALA A 20 -33.17 -7.36 7.52
CA ALA A 20 -33.47 -6.05 6.94
C ALA A 20 -32.23 -5.17 6.69
N LEU A 21 -31.03 -5.68 7.02
CA LEU A 21 -29.77 -4.95 6.86
C LEU A 21 -29.03 -5.37 5.59
N LEU A 22 -28.50 -4.38 4.87
CA LEU A 22 -27.73 -4.55 3.64
C LEU A 22 -26.30 -4.04 3.84
N LEU A 23 -25.33 -4.78 3.31
CA LEU A 23 -23.95 -4.32 3.16
C LEU A 23 -23.90 -3.15 2.18
N ASP A 24 -23.04 -2.18 2.47
CA ASP A 24 -22.88 -1.00 1.63
C ASP A 24 -22.14 -1.31 0.32
N PRO A 25 -22.80 -1.21 -0.86
CA PRO A 25 -22.15 -1.44 -2.15
C PRO A 25 -21.05 -0.43 -2.48
N HIS A 26 -21.04 0.73 -1.81
CA HIS A 26 -20.04 1.79 -1.98
C HIS A 26 -19.04 1.85 -0.81
N ASN A 27 -18.91 0.74 -0.06
CA ASN A 27 -18.01 0.69 1.08
C ASN A 27 -16.55 1.00 0.65
N PRO A 28 -15.87 1.99 1.27
CA PRO A 28 -14.49 2.34 0.94
C PRO A 28 -13.46 1.23 1.16
N ARG A 29 -13.84 0.18 1.91
CA ARG A 29 -13.02 -1.02 2.12
C ARG A 29 -12.95 -1.94 0.91
N LEU A 30 -13.94 -1.89 0.02
CA LEU A 30 -14.01 -2.74 -1.17
C LEU A 30 -13.18 -2.15 -2.31
N PRO A 31 -12.39 -2.94 -3.07
CA PRO A 31 -11.74 -2.49 -4.30
C PRO A 31 -12.73 -1.83 -5.26
N ALA A 32 -12.27 -0.83 -6.04
CA ALA A 32 -13.17 -0.08 -6.93
C ALA A 32 -13.88 -0.98 -7.95
N SER A 33 -13.22 -2.04 -8.43
CA SER A 33 -13.77 -3.03 -9.36
C SER A 33 -14.86 -3.93 -8.76
N ARG A 34 -15.02 -3.96 -7.42
CA ARG A 34 -15.99 -4.80 -6.71
C ARG A 34 -17.08 -3.99 -6.00
N GLN A 35 -17.07 -2.66 -6.15
CA GLN A 35 -18.18 -1.82 -5.67
C GLN A 35 -19.42 -2.02 -6.55
N GLY A 36 -20.60 -1.93 -5.95
CA GLY A 36 -21.87 -2.18 -6.65
C GLY A 36 -22.23 -3.67 -6.83
N GLY A 37 -21.45 -4.60 -6.28
CA GLY A 37 -21.70 -6.04 -6.37
C GLY A 37 -22.95 -6.52 -5.61
N ALA A 38 -23.34 -7.78 -5.83
CA ALA A 38 -24.43 -8.42 -5.10
C ALA A 38 -24.06 -8.64 -3.62
N GLN A 39 -25.06 -8.72 -2.72
CA GLN A 39 -24.83 -8.84 -1.28
C GLN A 39 -23.93 -10.02 -0.88
N SER A 40 -24.05 -11.17 -1.57
CA SER A 40 -23.16 -12.32 -1.36
C SER A 40 -21.71 -12.00 -1.72
N ASP A 41 -21.49 -11.34 -2.86
CA ASP A 41 -20.14 -10.97 -3.32
C ASP A 41 -19.50 -9.96 -2.36
N LEU A 42 -20.28 -8.95 -1.93
CA LEU A 42 -19.84 -7.97 -0.94
C LEU A 42 -19.47 -8.65 0.39
N ALA A 43 -20.23 -9.65 0.82
CA ALA A 43 -19.95 -10.39 2.06
C ALA A 43 -18.66 -11.20 1.94
N ILE A 44 -18.42 -11.88 0.81
CA ILE A 44 -17.18 -12.63 0.54
C ILE A 44 -15.97 -11.69 0.56
N ASP A 45 -16.05 -10.56 -0.13
CA ASP A 45 -14.97 -9.57 -0.19
C ASP A 45 -14.63 -8.98 1.18
N LEU A 46 -15.67 -8.70 1.97
CA LEU A 46 -15.51 -8.14 3.31
C LEU A 46 -15.00 -9.17 4.32
N GLU A 47 -15.38 -10.43 4.18
CA GLU A 47 -14.86 -11.53 4.99
C GLU A 47 -13.35 -11.70 4.79
N LEU A 48 -12.94 -11.79 3.53
CA LEU A 48 -11.56 -11.94 3.11
C LEU A 48 -10.65 -10.80 3.55
N GLY A 49 -11.09 -9.56 3.33
CA GLY A 49 -10.24 -8.40 3.51
C GLY A 49 -10.11 -7.92 4.95
N PHE A 50 -11.03 -8.30 5.85
CA PHE A 50 -11.25 -7.54 7.08
C PHE A 50 -11.49 -8.36 8.35
N ASP A 51 -11.29 -9.68 8.36
CA ASP A 51 -11.39 -10.54 9.56
C ASP A 51 -12.78 -10.50 10.21
N ALA A 52 -13.82 -10.72 9.40
CA ALA A 52 -15.19 -10.86 9.90
C ALA A 52 -15.34 -12.11 10.78
N PHE A 53 -14.53 -13.15 10.56
CA PHE A 53 -14.59 -14.40 11.31
C PHE A 53 -14.30 -14.21 12.81
N ALA A 54 -13.25 -13.45 13.18
CA ALA A 54 -12.97 -13.19 14.60
C ALA A 54 -14.11 -12.45 15.30
N VAL A 55 -14.82 -11.57 14.57
CA VAL A 55 -16.03 -10.91 15.11
C VAL A 55 -17.17 -11.91 15.27
N ALA A 56 -17.36 -12.81 14.31
CA ALA A 56 -18.36 -13.87 14.40
C ALA A 56 -18.13 -14.77 15.62
N GLN A 57 -16.88 -15.15 15.90
CA GLN A 57 -16.53 -15.88 17.12
C GLN A 57 -16.88 -15.10 18.39
N SER A 58 -16.51 -13.82 18.44
CA SER A 58 -16.83 -12.96 19.59
C SER A 58 -18.34 -12.85 19.82
N ILE A 59 -19.13 -12.72 18.76
CA ILE A 59 -20.60 -12.68 18.81
C ILE A 59 -21.16 -14.02 19.29
N ALA A 60 -20.64 -15.14 18.78
CA ALA A 60 -21.07 -16.47 19.23
C ALA A 60 -20.78 -16.73 20.72
N ASP A 61 -19.68 -16.17 21.24
CA ASP A 61 -19.26 -16.36 22.63
C ASP A 61 -19.93 -15.38 23.61
N ASN A 62 -20.16 -14.13 23.19
CA ASN A 62 -20.52 -13.03 24.10
C ASN A 62 -21.78 -12.26 23.67
N GLY A 63 -22.39 -12.61 22.54
CA GLY A 63 -23.47 -11.86 21.93
C GLY A 63 -22.99 -10.61 21.17
N PHE A 64 -23.93 -9.95 20.49
CA PHE A 64 -23.64 -8.71 19.77
C PHE A 64 -23.37 -7.55 20.74
N PHE A 65 -22.26 -6.84 20.55
CA PHE A 65 -21.87 -5.74 21.44
C PHE A 65 -22.67 -4.45 21.15
N ALA A 66 -23.82 -4.32 21.81
CA ALA A 66 -24.77 -3.23 21.58
C ALA A 66 -24.24 -1.81 21.86
N ALA A 67 -23.16 -1.66 22.65
CA ALA A 67 -22.54 -0.37 22.94
C ALA A 67 -21.83 0.23 21.70
N GLU A 68 -21.57 -0.58 20.68
CA GLU A 68 -21.12 -0.14 19.37
C GLU A 68 -22.20 -0.55 18.33
N PRO A 69 -23.24 0.28 18.12
CA PRO A 69 -24.26 0.00 17.12
C PRO A 69 -23.68 0.08 15.70
N LEU A 70 -24.40 -0.49 14.73
CA LEU A 70 -24.12 -0.27 13.30
C LEU A 70 -24.62 1.13 12.92
N ILE A 71 -23.97 1.79 11.95
CA ILE A 71 -24.46 3.06 11.42
C ILE A 71 -25.04 2.78 10.05
N ALA A 72 -26.28 3.20 9.83
CA ALA A 72 -27.02 2.88 8.63
C ALA A 72 -27.79 4.08 8.08
N ILE A 73 -28.20 3.95 6.82
CA ILE A 73 -29.14 4.84 6.14
C ILE A 73 -30.33 4.02 5.65
N ARG A 74 -31.46 4.66 5.37
CA ARG A 74 -32.61 3.99 4.75
C ARG A 74 -32.26 3.60 3.32
N ASP A 75 -32.64 2.39 2.95
CA ASP A 75 -32.64 1.95 1.55
C ASP A 75 -33.85 2.55 0.80
N ASP A 76 -33.84 2.49 -0.53
CA ASP A 76 -34.99 2.88 -1.35
C ASP A 76 -36.21 1.97 -1.07
N GLU A 77 -35.97 0.70 -0.71
CA GLU A 77 -37.03 -0.19 -0.28
C GLU A 77 -37.43 0.05 1.20
N PRO A 78 -38.72 0.32 1.47
CA PRO A 78 -39.20 0.57 2.82
C PRO A 78 -38.87 -0.58 3.78
N GLY A 79 -38.30 -0.23 4.94
CA GLY A 79 -37.98 -1.19 5.99
C GLY A 79 -36.61 -1.86 5.84
N ARG A 80 -35.86 -1.58 4.78
CA ARG A 80 -34.45 -1.99 4.64
C ARG A 80 -33.48 -0.85 4.96
N TYR A 81 -32.27 -1.22 5.36
CA TYR A 81 -31.24 -0.27 5.76
C TYR A 81 -29.87 -0.66 5.21
N ILE A 82 -29.17 0.29 4.61
CA ILE A 82 -27.78 0.11 4.14
C ILE A 82 -26.84 0.49 5.28
N VAL A 83 -26.03 -0.46 5.75
CA VAL A 83 -25.05 -0.25 6.80
C VAL A 83 -23.80 0.41 6.22
N VAL A 84 -23.65 1.71 6.45
CA VAL A 84 -22.51 2.51 5.96
C VAL A 84 -21.28 2.39 6.86
N GLU A 85 -21.46 2.03 8.14
CA GLU A 85 -20.34 1.72 9.04
C GLU A 85 -20.67 0.57 10.00
N GLY A 86 -19.67 -0.29 10.23
CA GLY A 86 -19.88 -1.58 10.87
C GLY A 86 -20.10 -2.74 9.90
N ASN A 87 -19.81 -2.57 8.60
CA ASN A 87 -19.92 -3.61 7.57
C ASN A 87 -19.25 -4.94 7.95
N ARG A 88 -18.11 -4.93 8.65
CA ARG A 88 -17.48 -6.15 9.18
C ARG A 88 -18.37 -6.89 10.19
N ARG A 89 -18.99 -6.13 11.10
CA ARG A 89 -19.93 -6.67 12.10
C ARG A 89 -21.20 -7.19 11.41
N LEU A 90 -21.69 -6.47 10.39
CA LEU A 90 -22.79 -6.98 9.58
C LEU A 90 -22.41 -8.26 8.82
N THR A 91 -21.23 -8.32 8.20
CA THR A 91 -20.73 -9.53 7.50
C THR A 91 -20.67 -10.72 8.46
N ALA A 92 -20.20 -10.51 9.69
CA ALA A 92 -20.22 -11.53 10.74
C ALA A 92 -21.64 -11.99 11.09
N LEU A 93 -22.58 -11.05 11.29
CA LEU A 93 -23.98 -11.37 11.55
C LEU A 93 -24.62 -12.15 10.39
N LEU A 94 -24.38 -11.75 9.15
CA LEU A 94 -24.85 -12.43 7.95
C LEU A 94 -24.28 -13.85 7.87
N GLY A 95 -22.97 -14.02 8.08
CA GLY A 95 -22.33 -15.33 8.11
C GLY A 95 -22.89 -16.26 9.20
N LEU A 96 -23.25 -15.72 10.37
CA LEU A 96 -23.84 -16.50 11.46
C LEU A 96 -25.31 -16.90 11.20
N THR A 97 -26.04 -16.14 10.39
CA THR A 97 -27.51 -16.26 10.28
C THR A 97 -28.00 -16.77 8.93
N HIS A 98 -27.23 -16.63 7.86
CA HIS A 98 -27.62 -16.98 6.48
C HIS A 98 -26.70 -18.08 5.92
N PRO A 99 -27.14 -19.36 5.92
CA PRO A 99 -26.38 -20.49 5.38
C PRO A 99 -25.86 -20.25 3.96
N GLU A 100 -26.70 -19.72 3.08
CA GLU A 100 -26.41 -19.45 1.68
C GLU A 100 -25.31 -18.40 1.47
N ILE A 101 -25.07 -17.52 2.45
CA ILE A 101 -23.97 -16.55 2.44
C ILE A 101 -22.69 -17.22 2.92
N ARG A 102 -22.72 -17.91 4.07
CA ARG A 102 -21.50 -18.51 4.65
C ARG A 102 -20.96 -19.70 3.85
N GLU A 103 -21.81 -20.40 3.10
CA GLU A 103 -21.39 -21.48 2.19
C GLU A 103 -20.47 -20.98 1.08
N GLN A 104 -20.48 -19.68 0.79
CA GLN A 104 -19.64 -19.05 -0.24
C GLN A 104 -18.33 -18.47 0.33
N PHE A 105 -18.13 -18.46 1.64
CA PHE A 105 -16.87 -18.01 2.26
C PHE A 105 -15.76 -19.04 2.03
N ILE A 106 -14.49 -18.62 2.19
CA ILE A 106 -13.34 -19.49 1.92
C ILE A 106 -13.30 -20.71 2.85
N GLU A 107 -13.67 -20.54 4.11
CA GLU A 107 -13.63 -21.60 5.13
C GLU A 107 -15.05 -21.95 5.66
N PRO A 108 -15.96 -22.47 4.82
CA PRO A 108 -17.38 -22.60 5.17
C PRO A 108 -17.62 -23.55 6.34
N ILE A 109 -16.82 -24.62 6.47
CA ILE A 109 -16.89 -25.59 7.58
C ILE A 109 -16.62 -24.91 8.93
N ARG A 110 -15.64 -24.00 8.95
CA ARG A 110 -15.26 -23.29 10.18
C ARG A 110 -16.34 -22.28 10.57
N TRP A 111 -16.93 -21.59 9.59
CA TRP A 111 -18.08 -20.71 9.78
C TRP A 111 -19.32 -21.48 10.28
N GLU A 112 -19.61 -22.66 9.74
CA GLU A 112 -20.72 -23.51 10.19
C GLU A 112 -20.62 -23.87 11.68
N ALA A 113 -19.41 -24.23 12.15
CA ALA A 113 -19.20 -24.53 13.56
C ALA A 113 -19.50 -23.34 14.49
N VAL A 114 -19.13 -22.12 14.08
CA VAL A 114 -19.41 -20.89 14.84
C VAL A 114 -20.89 -20.51 14.77
N ALA A 115 -21.51 -20.62 13.59
CA ALA A 115 -22.94 -20.34 13.39
C ALA A 115 -23.81 -21.29 14.23
N SER A 116 -23.51 -22.58 14.21
CA SER A 116 -24.17 -23.60 15.04
C SER A 116 -24.03 -23.30 16.54
N LYS A 117 -22.87 -22.81 16.98
CA LYS A 117 -22.65 -22.40 18.38
C LYS A 117 -23.46 -21.15 18.75
N ALA A 118 -23.50 -20.16 17.87
CA ALA A 118 -24.24 -18.92 18.10
C ALA A 118 -25.76 -19.13 18.11
N ALA A 119 -26.26 -20.07 17.29
CA ALA A 119 -27.68 -20.40 17.14
C ALA A 119 -28.57 -19.16 16.90
N MET A 120 -28.06 -18.20 16.13
CA MET A 120 -28.75 -16.94 15.82
C MET A 120 -29.69 -17.08 14.63
N SER A 121 -30.84 -16.40 14.69
CA SER A 121 -31.79 -16.27 13.58
C SER A 121 -31.61 -14.93 12.84
N PRO A 122 -31.85 -14.85 11.52
CA PRO A 122 -31.95 -13.58 10.78
C PRO A 122 -32.96 -12.57 11.36
N ASP A 123 -33.96 -13.04 12.10
CA ASP A 123 -34.99 -12.19 12.71
C ASP A 123 -34.54 -11.51 14.01
N VAL A 124 -33.36 -11.86 14.53
CA VAL A 124 -32.79 -11.21 15.71
C VAL A 124 -32.54 -9.74 15.40
N ALA A 125 -33.10 -8.86 16.22
CA ALA A 125 -32.93 -7.43 16.06
C ALA A 125 -31.62 -6.94 16.71
N VAL A 126 -30.83 -6.17 15.97
CA VAL A 126 -29.59 -5.56 16.45
C VAL A 126 -29.70 -4.03 16.47
N PRO A 127 -28.99 -3.34 17.39
CA PRO A 127 -29.04 -1.89 17.46
C PRO A 127 -28.29 -1.25 16.28
N ILE A 128 -28.98 -0.35 15.60
CA ILE A 128 -28.44 0.49 14.53
C ILE A 128 -28.76 1.96 14.78
N VAL A 129 -27.89 2.86 14.33
CA VAL A 129 -28.11 4.30 14.30
C VAL A 129 -28.45 4.69 12.86
N VAL A 130 -29.70 5.06 12.63
CA VAL A 130 -30.21 5.42 11.29
C VAL A 130 -30.10 6.91 11.09
N HIS A 131 -29.43 7.31 10.02
CA HIS A 131 -29.38 8.70 9.56
C HIS A 131 -30.26 8.90 8.32
N GLN A 132 -30.65 10.15 8.08
CA GLN A 132 -31.49 10.52 6.94
C GLN A 132 -30.76 10.41 5.60
N SER A 133 -29.43 10.56 5.59
CA SER A 133 -28.61 10.49 4.38
C SER A 133 -27.20 9.99 4.69
N ARG A 134 -26.47 9.55 3.65
CA ARG A 134 -25.08 9.12 3.78
C ARG A 134 -24.19 10.24 4.31
N GLU A 135 -24.40 11.45 3.83
CA GLU A 135 -23.61 12.64 4.19
C GLU A 135 -23.70 12.94 5.69
N ALA A 136 -24.86 12.70 6.30
CA ALA A 136 -25.07 12.87 7.73
C ALA A 136 -24.26 11.86 8.58
N THR A 137 -23.88 10.71 8.01
CA THR A 137 -23.09 9.69 8.73
C THR A 137 -21.60 10.01 8.76
N HIS A 138 -21.11 10.84 7.84
CA HIS A 138 -19.67 11.05 7.60
C HIS A 138 -18.86 11.37 8.86
N VAL A 139 -19.40 12.18 9.78
CA VAL A 139 -18.72 12.56 11.03
C VAL A 139 -18.56 11.36 11.97
N GLU A 140 -19.61 10.55 12.13
CA GLU A 140 -19.59 9.38 13.00
C GLU A 140 -18.73 8.26 12.40
N VAL A 141 -18.88 8.00 11.10
CA VAL A 141 -18.04 7.03 10.37
C VAL A 141 -16.57 7.38 10.52
N SER A 142 -16.20 8.64 10.28
CA SER A 142 -14.80 9.07 10.35
C SER A 142 -14.24 8.97 11.76
N ARG A 143 -15.01 9.37 12.79
CA ARG A 143 -14.59 9.20 14.20
C ARG A 143 -14.41 7.73 14.58
N ALA A 144 -15.30 6.84 14.13
CA ALA A 144 -15.20 5.41 14.41
C ALA A 144 -13.87 4.81 13.90
N HIS A 145 -13.33 5.30 12.77
CA HIS A 145 -12.06 4.82 12.20
C HIS A 145 -10.82 5.55 12.71
N VAL A 146 -10.98 6.76 13.24
CA VAL A 146 -9.88 7.51 13.88
C VAL A 146 -9.62 6.99 15.31
N VAL A 147 -10.69 6.69 16.06
CA VAL A 147 -10.64 6.32 17.47
C VAL A 147 -10.73 4.80 17.69
N GLY A 148 -11.30 4.04 16.75
CA GLY A 148 -11.51 2.59 16.87
C GLY A 148 -10.24 1.73 16.73
N LYS A 149 -10.33 0.48 17.20
CA LYS A 149 -9.21 -0.50 17.28
C LYS A 149 -8.61 -0.92 15.93
N LEU A 150 -9.22 -0.56 14.80
CA LEU A 150 -8.74 -0.85 13.44
C LEU A 150 -8.74 0.43 12.61
N GLN A 151 -7.66 1.19 12.73
CA GLN A 151 -7.46 2.42 11.95
C GLN A 151 -7.45 2.12 10.46
N TRP A 152 -7.99 3.04 9.65
CA TRP A 152 -7.87 2.95 8.20
C TRP A 152 -6.39 2.91 7.79
N ARG A 153 -6.03 1.87 7.02
CA ARG A 153 -4.78 1.84 6.27
C ARG A 153 -4.69 3.07 5.34
N PRO A 154 -3.47 3.54 5.03
CA PRO A 154 -3.27 4.74 4.19
C PRO A 154 -4.03 4.72 2.87
N TYR A 155 -4.09 3.58 2.16
CA TYR A 155 -4.84 3.45 0.91
C TYR A 155 -6.34 3.75 1.08
N MET A 156 -6.96 3.23 2.14
CA MET A 156 -8.38 3.48 2.42
C MET A 156 -8.64 4.95 2.76
N GLN A 157 -7.74 5.59 3.51
CA GLN A 157 -7.82 7.03 3.77
C GLN A 157 -7.73 7.82 2.46
N ALA A 158 -6.79 7.47 1.58
CA ALA A 158 -6.57 8.12 0.30
C ALA A 158 -7.80 8.03 -0.63
N ARG A 159 -8.40 6.84 -0.73
CA ARG A 159 -9.66 6.63 -1.48
C ARG A 159 -10.83 7.40 -0.88
N PHE A 160 -10.96 7.40 0.45
CA PHE A 160 -12.00 8.18 1.11
C PHE A 160 -11.85 9.67 0.82
N ILE A 161 -10.62 10.20 0.88
CA ILE A 161 -10.33 11.59 0.53
C ILE A 161 -10.72 11.87 -0.92
N ALA A 162 -10.27 11.05 -1.87
CA ALA A 162 -10.57 11.24 -3.29
C ALA A 162 -12.08 11.23 -3.59
N ALA A 163 -12.83 10.29 -3.00
CA ALA A 163 -14.28 10.21 -3.16
C ALA A 163 -14.99 11.46 -2.63
N ARG A 164 -14.62 11.95 -1.45
CA ARG A 164 -15.21 13.17 -0.87
C ARG A 164 -14.84 14.44 -1.65
N VAL A 165 -13.65 14.49 -2.22
CA VAL A 165 -13.22 15.60 -3.08
C VAL A 165 -14.01 15.61 -4.40
N ALA A 166 -14.27 14.44 -4.99
CA ALA A 166 -15.12 14.31 -6.18
C ALA A 166 -16.57 14.77 -5.94
N GLU A 167 -17.07 14.67 -4.70
CA GLU A 167 -18.37 15.23 -4.28
C GLU A 167 -18.35 16.76 -4.07
N GLY A 168 -17.23 17.43 -4.32
CA GLY A 168 -17.07 18.88 -4.20
C GLY A 168 -16.57 19.36 -2.84
N ARG A 169 -16.20 18.46 -1.91
CA ARG A 169 -15.56 18.88 -0.64
C ARG A 169 -14.11 19.30 -0.86
N THR A 170 -13.65 20.25 -0.07
CA THR A 170 -12.23 20.63 -0.06
C THR A 170 -11.39 19.58 0.67
N ILE A 171 -10.12 19.42 0.27
CA ILE A 171 -9.17 18.54 0.98
C ILE A 171 -9.08 18.87 2.47
N LYS A 172 -9.21 20.16 2.84
CA LYS A 172 -9.18 20.60 4.24
C LYS A 172 -10.37 20.03 5.03
N GLU A 173 -11.58 20.17 4.49
CA GLU A 173 -12.79 19.66 5.16
C GLU A 173 -12.71 18.15 5.38
N VAL A 174 -12.18 17.41 4.40
CA VAL A 174 -12.02 15.95 4.54
C VAL A 174 -10.91 15.58 5.53
N ALA A 175 -9.82 16.35 5.56
CA ALA A 175 -8.75 16.17 6.55
C ALA A 175 -9.25 16.36 7.99
N ASP A 176 -10.03 17.43 8.22
CA ASP A 176 -10.64 17.73 9.52
C ASP A 176 -11.64 16.64 9.92
N LEU A 177 -12.38 16.09 8.95
CA LEU A 177 -13.34 15.01 9.14
C LEU A 177 -12.69 13.71 9.64
N ILE A 178 -11.54 13.33 9.06
CA ILE A 178 -10.82 12.09 9.39
C ILE A 178 -9.66 12.33 10.37
N GLY A 179 -9.56 13.51 10.98
CA GLY A 179 -8.60 13.81 12.03
C GLY A 179 -7.13 13.77 11.62
N ILE A 180 -6.80 14.15 10.38
CA ILE A 180 -5.40 14.25 9.90
C ILE A 180 -5.08 15.68 9.47
N THR A 181 -3.78 15.98 9.29
CA THR A 181 -3.38 17.31 8.81
C THR A 181 -3.76 17.51 7.34
N LYS A 182 -4.08 18.75 6.95
CA LYS A 182 -4.33 19.12 5.55
C LYS A 182 -3.18 18.68 4.63
N SER A 183 -1.93 18.80 5.07
CA SER A 183 -0.77 18.38 4.29
C SER A 183 -0.79 16.87 4.02
N LYS A 184 -1.06 16.06 5.06
CA LYS A 184 -1.14 14.61 4.91
C LYS A 184 -2.29 14.21 4.00
N ALA A 185 -3.45 14.85 4.13
CA ALA A 185 -4.59 14.60 3.25
C ALA A 185 -4.28 14.95 1.78
N ALA A 186 -3.56 16.04 1.54
CA ALA A 186 -3.15 16.46 0.21
C ALA A 186 -2.14 15.48 -0.44
N ASP A 187 -1.19 14.95 0.35
CA ASP A 187 -0.28 13.91 -0.13
C ASP A 187 -1.02 12.61 -0.46
N LEU A 188 -1.92 12.15 0.42
CA LEU A 188 -2.74 10.96 0.17
C LEU A 188 -3.63 11.14 -1.07
N TYR A 189 -4.22 12.32 -1.26
CA TYR A 189 -5.03 12.63 -2.43
C TYR A 189 -4.21 12.55 -3.73
N ARG A 190 -3.01 13.17 -3.76
CA ARG A 190 -2.09 13.05 -4.91
C ARG A 190 -1.71 11.61 -5.19
N ASP A 191 -1.31 10.86 -4.15
CA ASP A 191 -0.89 9.48 -4.32
C ASP A 191 -2.02 8.61 -4.89
N GLN A 192 -3.26 8.81 -4.42
CA GLN A 192 -4.44 8.14 -4.98
C GLN A 192 -4.71 8.55 -6.44
N ALA A 193 -4.54 9.82 -6.77
CA ALA A 193 -4.70 10.30 -8.15
C ALA A 193 -3.65 9.67 -9.08
N ILE A 194 -2.40 9.52 -8.63
CA ILE A 194 -1.34 8.82 -9.37
C ILE A 194 -1.70 7.35 -9.60
N VAL A 195 -2.19 6.65 -8.57
CA VAL A 195 -2.66 5.25 -8.71
C VAL A 195 -3.81 5.14 -9.71
N SER A 196 -4.79 6.05 -9.61
CA SER A 196 -5.96 6.05 -10.49
C SER A 196 -5.56 6.32 -11.95
N GLN A 197 -4.62 7.25 -12.17
CA GLN A 197 -4.08 7.55 -13.49
C GLN A 197 -3.26 6.37 -14.03
N ALA A 198 -2.41 5.75 -13.22
CA ALA A 198 -1.65 4.55 -13.58
C ALA A 198 -2.57 3.41 -14.05
N ALA A 199 -3.65 3.15 -13.31
CA ALA A 199 -4.66 2.16 -13.67
C ALA A 199 -5.37 2.53 -14.99
N SER A 200 -5.69 3.81 -15.22
CA SER A 200 -6.36 4.26 -16.45
C SER A 200 -5.53 4.06 -17.72
N VAL A 201 -4.20 4.05 -17.60
CA VAL A 201 -3.27 3.77 -18.71
C VAL A 201 -2.84 2.30 -18.79
N GLY A 202 -3.49 1.42 -18.02
CA GLY A 202 -3.31 -0.04 -18.09
C GLY A 202 -2.17 -0.60 -17.24
N LEU A 203 -1.63 0.14 -16.27
CA LEU A 203 -0.65 -0.40 -15.32
C LEU A 203 -1.33 -1.23 -14.23
N ASN A 204 -0.74 -2.37 -13.89
CA ASN A 204 -1.22 -3.18 -12.76
C ASN A 204 -0.86 -2.49 -11.43
N THR A 205 -1.88 -2.02 -10.71
CA THR A 205 -1.70 -1.33 -9.43
C THR A 205 -1.97 -2.20 -8.21
N GLY A 206 -2.22 -3.50 -8.37
CA GLY A 206 -2.58 -4.39 -7.26
C GLY A 206 -1.55 -4.41 -6.13
N ASN A 207 -0.26 -4.46 -6.49
CA ASN A 207 0.85 -4.42 -5.52
C ASN A 207 0.93 -3.05 -4.80
N VAL A 208 0.51 -1.97 -5.46
CA VAL A 208 0.50 -0.62 -4.89
C VAL A 208 -0.57 -0.50 -3.80
N GLU A 209 -1.74 -1.13 -3.97
CA GLU A 209 -2.81 -1.08 -2.97
C GLU A 209 -2.39 -1.72 -1.64
N GLY A 210 -1.70 -2.86 -1.70
CA GLY A 210 -1.20 -3.59 -0.53
C GLY A 210 -0.07 -2.85 0.20
N ALA A 211 0.76 -2.10 -0.53
CA ALA A 211 1.95 -1.42 -0.01
C ALA A 211 1.92 0.11 -0.22
N PHE A 212 0.74 0.72 -0.21
CA PHE A 212 0.52 2.13 -0.58
C PHE A 212 1.42 3.14 0.14
N SER A 213 1.81 2.86 1.38
CA SER A 213 2.77 3.69 2.11
C SER A 213 4.10 3.88 1.38
N LEU A 214 4.56 2.89 0.60
CA LEU A 214 5.78 2.99 -0.21
C LEU A 214 5.63 4.04 -1.31
N LEU A 215 4.44 4.17 -1.92
CA LEU A 215 4.17 5.21 -2.89
C LEU A 215 4.25 6.60 -2.23
N THR A 216 3.69 6.74 -1.02
CA THR A 216 3.79 8.00 -0.27
C THR A 216 5.24 8.37 0.06
N VAL A 217 6.09 7.39 0.37
CA VAL A 217 7.52 7.62 0.59
C VAL A 217 8.22 7.98 -0.73
N ALA A 218 7.87 7.32 -1.84
CA ALA A 218 8.41 7.62 -3.17
C ALA A 218 8.05 9.05 -3.62
N MET A 219 6.79 9.45 -3.47
CA MET A 219 6.32 10.77 -3.88
C MET A 219 6.75 11.90 -2.93
N GLY A 220 7.10 11.55 -1.68
CA GLY A 220 7.82 12.43 -0.76
C GLY A 220 9.26 12.70 -1.22
N ASN A 221 9.89 11.77 -1.94
CA ASN A 221 11.21 11.96 -2.52
C ASN A 221 11.14 12.86 -3.76
N THR A 222 11.63 14.09 -3.64
CA THR A 222 11.64 15.07 -4.74
C THR A 222 12.25 14.54 -6.03
N LYS A 223 13.33 13.74 -5.98
CA LYS A 223 14.00 13.25 -7.19
C LYS A 223 13.13 12.27 -7.99
N LEU A 224 12.40 11.39 -7.30
CA LEU A 224 11.48 10.45 -7.93
C LEU A 224 10.21 11.14 -8.41
N ARG A 225 9.69 12.08 -7.60
CA ARG A 225 8.54 12.89 -7.98
C ARG A 225 8.82 13.73 -9.23
N ASP A 226 10.01 14.34 -9.32
CA ASP A 226 10.44 15.13 -10.47
C ASP A 226 10.64 14.26 -11.72
N HIS A 227 11.11 13.01 -11.57
CA HIS A 227 11.27 12.05 -12.68
C HIS A 227 9.96 11.80 -13.41
N ILE A 228 8.87 11.61 -12.66
CA ILE A 228 7.51 11.43 -13.20
C ILE A 228 6.78 12.76 -13.46
N GLY A 229 7.36 13.90 -13.05
CA GLY A 229 6.76 15.22 -13.21
C GLY A 229 5.54 15.50 -12.33
N ALA A 230 5.35 14.77 -11.22
CA ALA A 230 4.19 14.95 -10.36
C ALA A 230 4.31 16.18 -9.44
N PRO A 231 3.21 16.89 -9.13
CA PRO A 231 3.25 18.02 -8.22
C PRO A 231 3.38 17.58 -6.75
N LEU A 232 3.77 18.51 -5.88
CA LEU A 232 3.54 18.35 -4.44
C LEU A 232 2.05 18.17 -4.18
N GLY A 233 1.66 17.43 -3.13
CA GLY A 233 0.24 17.22 -2.82
C GLY A 233 -0.51 18.54 -2.58
N SER A 234 0.17 19.52 -1.97
CA SER A 234 -0.36 20.87 -1.75
C SER A 234 -0.56 21.71 -3.02
N ARG A 235 -0.05 21.26 -4.17
CA ARG A 235 -0.10 21.94 -5.47
C ARG A 235 -0.96 21.21 -6.50
N LEU A 236 -1.53 20.06 -6.15
CA LEU A 236 -2.46 19.34 -7.02
C LEU A 236 -3.86 19.93 -6.86
N GLU A 237 -4.47 20.38 -7.94
CA GLU A 237 -5.86 20.81 -7.93
C GLU A 237 -6.80 19.59 -8.09
N PRO A 238 -7.95 19.57 -7.39
CA PRO A 238 -8.95 18.54 -7.60
C PRO A 238 -9.38 18.40 -9.05
N GLY A 239 -9.36 17.17 -9.58
CA GLY A 239 -9.69 16.87 -10.98
C GLY A 239 -8.51 16.85 -11.95
N ASP A 240 -7.34 17.40 -11.57
CA ASP A 240 -6.15 17.37 -12.42
C ASP A 240 -5.50 15.98 -12.45
N GLU A 241 -4.96 15.62 -13.62
CA GLU A 241 -4.05 14.49 -13.74
C GLU A 241 -2.66 14.86 -13.19
N PRO A 242 -2.16 14.14 -12.16
CA PRO A 242 -0.90 14.50 -11.51
C PRO A 242 0.33 14.23 -12.36
N VAL A 243 0.29 13.26 -13.28
CA VAL A 243 1.42 12.89 -14.14
C VAL A 243 1.18 13.44 -15.55
N PRO A 244 2.10 14.23 -16.15
CA PRO A 244 1.96 14.68 -17.53
C PRO A 244 1.91 13.51 -18.53
N ALA A 245 1.15 13.63 -19.61
CA ALA A 245 1.03 12.57 -20.63
C ALA A 245 2.37 12.10 -21.22
N GLY A 246 3.36 13.00 -21.32
CA GLY A 246 4.72 12.66 -21.77
C GLY A 246 5.57 11.90 -20.75
N LYS A 247 5.07 11.67 -19.53
CA LYS A 247 5.77 11.06 -18.39
C LYS A 247 5.20 9.72 -17.93
N ILE A 248 4.29 9.14 -18.72
CA ILE A 248 3.67 7.85 -18.40
C ILE A 248 4.68 6.70 -18.37
N ASN A 249 5.71 6.74 -19.22
CA ASN A 249 6.78 5.73 -19.20
C ASN A 249 7.58 5.81 -17.90
N GLU A 250 7.92 7.01 -17.44
CA GLU A 250 8.61 7.23 -16.17
C GLU A 250 7.74 6.84 -14.97
N LEU A 251 6.41 7.04 -15.05
CA LEU A 251 5.49 6.52 -14.04
C LEU A 251 5.54 4.98 -13.97
N LYS A 252 5.51 4.30 -15.13
CA LYS A 252 5.66 2.84 -15.20
C LYS A 252 6.99 2.39 -14.59
N GLU A 253 8.09 3.07 -14.91
CA GLU A 253 9.42 2.79 -14.34
C GLU A 253 9.42 2.89 -12.81
N VAL A 254 8.89 3.97 -12.24
CA VAL A 254 8.87 4.15 -10.78
C VAL A 254 7.98 3.10 -10.10
N ILE A 255 6.82 2.77 -10.69
CA ILE A 255 5.96 1.71 -10.14
C ILE A 255 6.70 0.37 -10.18
N SER A 256 7.30 0.00 -11.31
CA SER A 256 8.05 -1.24 -11.47
C SER A 256 9.24 -1.32 -10.50
N TRP A 257 10.04 -0.26 -10.36
CA TRP A 257 11.18 -0.25 -9.44
C TRP A 257 10.78 -0.36 -7.96
N VAL A 258 9.60 0.12 -7.58
CA VAL A 258 9.13 0.12 -6.18
C VAL A 258 8.30 -1.11 -5.83
N PHE A 259 7.48 -1.59 -6.76
CA PHE A 259 6.46 -2.61 -6.52
C PHE A 259 6.61 -3.86 -7.38
N GLY A 260 7.54 -3.86 -8.35
CA GLY A 260 7.66 -4.89 -9.35
C GLY A 260 6.49 -4.90 -10.34
N ASP A 261 6.60 -5.74 -11.35
CA ASP A 261 5.55 -6.08 -12.29
C ASP A 261 5.67 -7.56 -12.73
N GLU A 262 4.94 -7.96 -13.76
CA GLU A 262 4.96 -9.35 -14.26
C GLU A 262 6.30 -9.74 -14.90
N ASP A 263 7.06 -8.76 -15.38
CA ASP A 263 8.31 -8.95 -16.11
C ASP A 263 9.55 -8.76 -15.23
N ALA A 264 9.44 -8.03 -14.11
CA ALA A 264 10.55 -7.68 -13.25
C ALA A 264 10.20 -7.61 -11.76
N GLU A 265 11.09 -8.15 -10.94
CA GLU A 265 11.08 -7.96 -9.48
C GLU A 265 11.37 -6.48 -9.11
N PRO A 266 10.87 -6.01 -7.94
CA PRO A 266 11.18 -4.66 -7.46
C PRO A 266 12.69 -4.42 -7.32
N VAL A 267 13.15 -3.23 -7.72
CA VAL A 267 14.54 -2.80 -7.55
C VAL A 267 14.88 -2.50 -6.09
N ILE A 268 13.88 -2.10 -5.29
CA ILE A 268 14.01 -1.94 -3.84
C ILE A 268 13.25 -3.02 -3.08
N THR A 269 13.84 -3.47 -1.98
CA THR A 269 13.21 -4.43 -1.06
C THR A 269 12.81 -3.78 0.26
N ASP A 270 13.30 -2.57 0.53
CA ASP A 270 13.03 -1.82 1.76
C ASP A 270 12.82 -0.33 1.47
N SER A 271 11.82 0.27 2.13
CA SER A 271 11.55 1.71 2.10
C SER A 271 12.77 2.61 2.38
N ARG A 272 13.73 2.12 3.17
CA ARG A 272 15.00 2.80 3.50
C ARG A 272 15.88 3.04 2.27
N GLN A 273 15.70 2.24 1.22
CA GLN A 273 16.43 2.38 -0.04
C GLN A 273 15.86 3.49 -0.95
N MET A 274 14.70 4.08 -0.63
CA MET A 274 14.03 5.08 -1.47
C MET A 274 14.91 6.31 -1.79
N SER A 275 15.70 6.76 -0.81
CA SER A 275 16.63 7.88 -1.00
C SER A 275 17.73 7.53 -2.01
N ALA A 276 18.29 6.31 -1.90
CA ALA A 276 19.30 5.82 -2.83
C ALA A 276 18.74 5.64 -4.24
N LEU A 277 17.52 5.09 -4.37
CA LEU A 277 16.81 4.98 -5.64
C LEU A 277 16.64 6.36 -6.29
N GLY A 278 16.11 7.34 -5.55
CA GLY A 278 15.97 8.71 -6.06
C GLY A 278 17.29 9.33 -6.51
N ASN A 279 18.39 9.09 -5.79
CA ASN A 279 19.72 9.56 -6.20
C ASN A 279 20.17 8.94 -7.52
N VAL A 280 19.96 7.63 -7.70
CA VAL A 280 20.29 6.91 -8.92
C VAL A 280 19.45 7.42 -10.10
N VAL A 281 18.13 7.54 -9.93
CA VAL A 281 17.21 8.05 -10.96
C VAL A 281 17.55 9.48 -11.38
N SER A 282 18.02 10.32 -10.46
CA SER A 282 18.44 11.70 -10.79
C SER A 282 19.77 11.81 -11.56
N SER A 283 20.49 10.71 -11.76
CA SER A 283 21.77 10.68 -12.49
C SER A 283 21.58 9.99 -13.84
N GLU A 284 22.08 10.58 -14.93
CA GLU A 284 21.95 10.00 -16.27
C GLU A 284 22.54 8.59 -16.36
N VAL A 285 23.73 8.39 -15.79
CA VAL A 285 24.40 7.08 -15.74
C VAL A 285 23.63 6.09 -14.86
N GLY A 286 23.10 6.56 -13.72
CA GLY A 286 22.31 5.74 -12.80
C GLY A 286 20.97 5.31 -13.40
N LEU A 287 20.26 6.23 -14.03
CA LEU A 287 19.01 5.98 -14.73
C LEU A 287 19.22 5.01 -15.89
N SER A 288 20.27 5.21 -16.69
CA SER A 288 20.64 4.27 -17.76
C SER A 288 20.95 2.87 -17.21
N ALA A 289 21.58 2.78 -16.05
CA ALA A 289 21.86 1.50 -15.40
C ALA A 289 20.58 0.75 -15.02
N LEU A 290 19.63 1.43 -14.36
CA LEU A 290 18.34 0.84 -13.99
C LEU A 290 17.53 0.41 -15.22
N ARG A 291 17.48 1.24 -16.27
CA ARG A 291 16.83 0.91 -17.54
C ARG A 291 17.45 -0.28 -18.26
N SER A 292 18.72 -0.59 -17.96
CA SER A 292 19.41 -1.76 -18.49
C SER A 292 19.22 -3.02 -17.63
N GLY A 293 18.35 -2.98 -16.61
CA GLY A 293 18.06 -4.10 -15.72
C GLY A 293 19.07 -4.33 -14.59
N LYS A 294 19.94 -3.36 -14.29
CA LYS A 294 20.90 -3.48 -13.19
C LYS A 294 20.23 -3.31 -11.83
N SER A 295 20.78 -3.96 -10.82
CA SER A 295 20.37 -3.78 -9.43
C SER A 295 20.65 -2.36 -8.94
N LEU A 296 19.98 -1.97 -7.84
CA LEU A 296 20.20 -0.68 -7.21
C LEU A 296 21.68 -0.49 -6.78
N GLU A 297 22.34 -1.53 -6.27
CA GLU A 297 23.73 -1.42 -5.82
C GLU A 297 24.71 -1.23 -6.99
N GLU A 298 24.52 -1.95 -8.09
CA GLU A 298 25.31 -1.74 -9.30
C GLU A 298 25.11 -0.32 -9.84
N ALA A 299 23.85 0.14 -9.93
CA ALA A 299 23.55 1.48 -10.39
C ALA A 299 24.17 2.56 -9.48
N LYS A 300 24.10 2.39 -8.15
CA LYS A 300 24.79 3.26 -7.18
C LYS A 300 26.30 3.28 -7.41
N GLN A 301 26.92 2.13 -7.63
CA GLN A 301 28.36 2.04 -7.89
C GLN A 301 28.74 2.78 -9.18
N GLN A 302 27.90 2.72 -10.21
CA GLN A 302 28.10 3.46 -11.45
C GLN A 302 28.00 4.97 -11.22
N VAL A 303 27.00 5.43 -10.48
CA VAL A 303 26.87 6.86 -10.11
C VAL A 303 28.09 7.35 -9.34
N GLN A 304 28.59 6.57 -8.37
CA GLN A 304 29.80 6.92 -7.61
C GLN A 304 31.08 6.92 -8.45
N SER A 305 31.09 6.15 -9.54
CA SER A 305 32.23 6.04 -10.46
C SER A 305 32.17 7.07 -11.60
N ALA A 306 31.01 7.68 -11.81
CA ALA A 306 30.77 8.67 -12.85
C ALA A 306 31.47 9.99 -12.49
N GLY A 307 32.29 10.50 -13.41
CA GLY A 307 33.11 11.70 -13.19
C GLY A 307 34.38 11.48 -12.36
N MET A 308 34.63 10.26 -11.86
CA MET A 308 35.89 9.91 -11.20
C MET A 308 36.97 9.63 -12.24
N ASP A 309 38.15 10.20 -12.02
CA ASP A 309 39.33 9.92 -12.84
C ASP A 309 39.60 8.40 -12.91
N PRO A 310 39.89 7.83 -14.09
CA PRO A 310 40.08 6.38 -14.25
C PRO A 310 41.13 5.78 -13.30
N ARG A 311 42.21 6.52 -13.00
CA ARG A 311 43.26 6.07 -12.07
C ARG A 311 42.74 6.08 -10.64
N GLU A 312 42.05 7.15 -10.21
CA GLU A 312 41.45 7.20 -8.88
C GLU A 312 40.42 6.09 -8.67
N ARG A 313 39.61 5.81 -9.70
CA ARG A 313 38.64 4.72 -9.70
C ARG A 313 39.31 3.35 -9.57
N LEU A 314 40.40 3.11 -10.30
CA LEU A 314 41.18 1.87 -10.21
C LEU A 314 41.75 1.68 -8.81
N ILE A 315 42.39 2.72 -8.26
CA ILE A 315 42.97 2.71 -6.91
C ILE A 315 41.90 2.36 -5.88
N ARG A 316 40.75 3.05 -5.90
CA ARG A 316 39.67 2.81 -4.93
C ARG A 316 39.12 1.38 -4.99
N ARG A 317 39.00 0.80 -6.19
CA ARG A 317 38.55 -0.60 -6.36
C ARG A 317 39.55 -1.60 -5.82
N ILE A 318 40.84 -1.41 -6.11
CA ILE A 318 41.89 -2.27 -5.58
C ILE A 318 41.94 -2.15 -4.05
N THR A 319 41.89 -0.94 -3.49
CA THR A 319 41.86 -0.72 -2.03
C THR A 319 40.66 -1.41 -1.37
N ALA A 320 39.47 -1.33 -1.97
CA ALA A 320 38.29 -2.01 -1.45
C ALA A 320 38.45 -3.54 -1.46
N ALA A 321 38.99 -4.10 -2.54
CA ALA A 321 39.28 -5.54 -2.66
C ALA A 321 40.32 -5.98 -1.62
N THR A 322 41.40 -5.21 -1.42
CA THR A 322 42.41 -5.49 -0.40
C THR A 322 41.82 -5.49 1.01
N ASN A 323 40.96 -4.52 1.33
CA ASN A 323 40.31 -4.47 2.65
C ASN A 323 39.36 -5.65 2.87
N ALA A 324 38.59 -6.03 1.85
CA ALA A 324 37.68 -7.18 1.91
C ALA A 324 38.45 -8.49 2.09
N LEU A 325 39.56 -8.67 1.37
CA LEU A 325 40.46 -9.82 1.53
C LEU A 325 41.12 -9.85 2.91
N GLY A 326 41.51 -8.69 3.44
CA GLY A 326 42.03 -8.57 4.80
C GLY A 326 41.03 -9.06 5.83
N ALA A 327 39.77 -8.61 5.74
CA ALA A 327 38.70 -9.08 6.64
C ALA A 327 38.41 -10.58 6.46
N ALA A 328 38.35 -11.09 5.23
CA ALA A 328 38.12 -12.51 4.97
C ALA A 328 39.25 -13.40 5.51
N SER A 329 40.49 -12.90 5.56
CA SER A 329 41.61 -13.63 6.14
C SER A 329 41.44 -13.92 7.63
N ASP A 330 40.71 -13.08 8.36
CA ASP A 330 40.45 -13.28 9.80
C ASP A 330 39.55 -14.49 10.03
N ASP A 331 38.59 -14.73 9.12
CA ASP A 331 37.65 -15.85 9.18
C ASP A 331 38.20 -17.16 8.57
N LEU A 332 39.28 -17.08 7.78
CA LEU A 332 39.76 -18.19 6.94
C LEU A 332 40.23 -19.42 7.74
N ALA A 333 40.77 -19.22 8.94
CA ALA A 333 41.34 -20.31 9.74
C ALA A 333 40.30 -21.40 10.08
N GLU A 334 39.03 -21.03 10.23
CA GLU A 334 37.95 -21.95 10.58
C GLU A 334 37.45 -22.77 9.36
N TYR A 335 37.65 -22.25 8.14
CA TYR A 335 37.11 -22.83 6.90
C TYR A 335 38.18 -23.20 5.87
N ALA A 336 39.44 -23.32 6.28
CA ALA A 336 40.58 -23.53 5.38
C ALA A 336 40.51 -24.84 4.54
N ALA A 337 39.71 -25.83 4.97
CA ALA A 337 39.51 -27.08 4.25
C ALA A 337 38.19 -27.12 3.44
N ASP A 338 37.38 -26.06 3.48
CA ASP A 338 36.14 -25.99 2.74
C ASP A 338 36.40 -25.88 1.22
N LYS A 339 35.80 -26.77 0.44
CA LYS A 339 36.06 -26.85 -1.01
C LYS A 339 35.60 -25.61 -1.78
N GLN A 340 34.51 -24.98 -1.34
CA GLN A 340 34.01 -23.77 -1.98
C GLN A 340 34.93 -22.58 -1.67
N VAL A 341 35.41 -22.47 -0.43
CA VAL A 341 36.39 -21.44 -0.03
C VAL A 341 37.70 -21.58 -0.81
N VAL A 342 38.24 -22.80 -0.90
CA VAL A 342 39.46 -23.09 -1.69
C VAL A 342 39.26 -22.75 -3.17
N GLY A 343 38.09 -23.07 -3.74
CA GLY A 343 37.75 -22.72 -5.12
C GLY A 343 37.75 -21.21 -5.36
N LEU A 344 37.07 -20.44 -4.50
CA LEU A 344 37.00 -18.99 -4.61
C LEU A 344 38.38 -18.31 -4.47
N LEU A 345 39.27 -18.85 -3.64
CA LEU A 345 40.66 -18.37 -3.54
C LEU A 345 41.44 -18.61 -4.83
N SER A 346 41.29 -19.78 -5.46
CA SER A 346 41.95 -20.08 -6.74
C SER A 346 41.46 -19.19 -7.89
N ASP A 347 40.16 -18.90 -7.93
CA ASP A 347 39.58 -17.94 -8.88
C ASP A 347 40.15 -16.53 -8.68
N LEU A 348 40.34 -16.14 -7.41
CA LEU A 348 40.91 -14.84 -7.06
C LEU A 348 42.40 -14.74 -7.43
N GLU A 349 43.20 -15.79 -7.19
CA GLU A 349 44.60 -15.86 -7.64
C GLU A 349 44.69 -15.69 -9.16
N SER A 350 43.84 -16.40 -9.91
CA SER A 350 43.80 -16.31 -11.38
C SER A 350 43.48 -14.89 -11.86
N LEU A 351 42.55 -14.21 -11.18
CA LEU A 351 42.19 -12.82 -11.50
C LEU A 351 43.35 -11.85 -11.21
N VAL A 352 44.04 -12.02 -10.08
CA VAL A 352 45.19 -11.20 -9.69
C VAL A 352 46.37 -11.41 -10.65
N GLU A 353 46.63 -12.66 -11.07
CA GLU A 353 47.67 -12.97 -12.05
C GLU A 353 47.38 -12.32 -13.40
N SER A 354 46.13 -12.37 -13.87
CA SER A 354 45.71 -11.68 -15.08
C SER A 354 45.96 -10.16 -15.00
N MET A 355 45.66 -9.53 -13.86
CA MET A 355 45.94 -8.11 -13.65
C MET A 355 47.45 -7.80 -13.61
N ARG A 356 48.27 -8.68 -13.00
CA ARG A 356 49.73 -8.51 -12.95
C ARG A 356 50.34 -8.57 -14.35
N ASN A 357 49.90 -9.49 -15.20
CA ASN A 357 50.38 -9.59 -16.58
C ASN A 357 50.17 -8.29 -17.37
N VAL A 358 49.05 -7.59 -17.14
CA VAL A 358 48.79 -6.27 -17.76
C VAL A 358 49.79 -5.22 -17.27
N VAL A 359 50.14 -5.23 -15.98
CA VAL A 359 51.12 -4.29 -15.40
C VAL A 359 52.53 -4.57 -15.95
N ASP A 360 52.92 -5.83 -16.02
CA ASP A 360 54.24 -6.25 -16.49
C ASP A 360 54.42 -5.90 -17.98
N GLN A 361 53.38 -6.15 -18.80
CA GLN A 361 53.37 -5.77 -20.21
C GLN A 361 53.56 -4.26 -20.41
N ALA A 362 52.83 -3.44 -19.62
CA ALA A 362 52.97 -1.99 -19.69
C ALA A 362 54.36 -1.49 -19.25
N ALA A 363 55.00 -2.18 -18.30
CA ALA A 363 56.36 -1.85 -17.86
C ALA A 363 57.42 -2.16 -18.94
N ILE A 364 57.23 -3.24 -19.70
CA ILE A 364 58.10 -3.60 -20.83
C ILE A 364 57.98 -2.56 -21.95
N GLU A 365 56.75 -2.20 -22.34
CA GLU A 365 56.50 -1.21 -23.41
C GLU A 365 57.07 0.18 -23.07
N ALA A 366 57.06 0.56 -21.78
CA ALA A 366 57.65 1.81 -21.31
C ALA A 366 59.18 1.82 -21.26
N GLN A 367 59.85 0.65 -21.29
CA GLN A 367 61.31 0.54 -21.39
C GLN A 367 61.80 0.54 -22.85
N GLU A 368 60.92 0.17 -23.79
CA GLU A 368 61.21 0.13 -25.24
C GLU A 368 60.88 1.46 -25.96
N SER A 369 60.20 2.38 -25.28
CA SER A 369 59.83 3.74 -25.74
C SER A 369 60.80 4.79 -25.22
#